data_AF-A0A7D9JJS5-F1
#
_entry.id   AF-A0A7D9JJS5-F1
#
_cell.length_a   1.000
_cell.length_b   1.000
_cell.length_c   1.000
_cell.angle_alpha   90.00
_cell.angle_beta   90.00
_cell.angle_gamma   90.00
#
_symmetry.space_group_name_H-M   'P 1'
#
loop_
_entity.id
_entity.type
_entity.pdbx_description
1 polymer ?
#
loop_
_entity_poly.entity_id
_entity_poly.type
_entity_poly.pdbx_seq_one_letter_code
_entity_poly.pdbx_strand_id
1 'polypeptide(L)'
;KGLGKNEDGRVEPVEIILLPTGKSLDACAELREKNKLKQPFKRKKTKGNQNSKVNQVPVQDVFDFINNTLGGRKGNIEDLKQNQQCDTLDRRKSGKSKNDRNYNVELFKLEEEKSRIQKMLSKQHDSVSRNNGK
;
A
#
# COMPACT_ATOMS: atom_id res chain seq x y z
N LYS A 1 7.65 -21.92 1.33
CA LYS A 1 6.93 -21.20 0.25
C LYS A 1 6.95 -19.72 0.59
N GLY A 2 7.36 -18.85 -0.34
CA GLY A 2 7.58 -17.43 -0.09
C GLY A 2 6.28 -16.63 0.00
N LEU A 3 6.35 -15.41 0.54
CA LEU A 3 5.20 -14.49 0.58
C LEU A 3 4.81 -14.02 -0.83
N GLY A 4 3.54 -14.15 -1.22
CA GLY A 4 3.01 -13.61 -2.48
C GLY A 4 2.07 -14.55 -3.21
N LYS A 5 1.30 -14.02 -4.17
CA LYS A 5 0.29 -14.76 -4.95
C LYS A 5 0.87 -15.98 -5.70
N ASN A 6 2.14 -15.89 -6.08
CA ASN A 6 2.86 -16.93 -6.82
C ASN A 6 3.92 -17.64 -5.96
N GLU A 7 3.93 -17.44 -4.64
CA GLU A 7 4.92 -18.02 -3.72
C GLU A 7 6.38 -17.58 -3.96
N ASP A 8 6.63 -16.58 -4.81
CA ASP A 8 7.95 -16.03 -5.18
C ASP A 8 8.63 -15.19 -4.09
N GLY A 9 8.01 -15.05 -2.91
CA GLY A 9 8.56 -14.24 -1.84
C GLY A 9 9.84 -14.82 -1.24
N ARG A 10 10.52 -13.99 -0.45
CA ARG A 10 11.75 -14.40 0.25
C ARG A 10 11.43 -15.53 1.24
N VAL A 11 12.09 -16.66 1.07
CA VAL A 11 11.96 -17.84 1.95
C VAL A 11 12.99 -17.77 3.09
N GLU A 12 14.13 -17.11 2.84
CA GLU A 12 15.21 -16.98 3.81
C GLU A 12 14.88 -15.98 4.92
N PRO A 13 15.00 -16.38 6.21
CA PRO A 13 14.83 -15.49 7.34
C PRO A 13 15.70 -14.24 7.24
N VAL A 14 15.15 -13.10 7.65
CA VAL A 14 15.87 -11.82 7.68
C VAL A 14 16.28 -11.51 9.11
N GLU A 15 17.54 -11.15 9.30
CA GLU A 15 18.05 -10.70 10.59
C GLU A 15 17.33 -9.43 11.04
N ILE A 16 16.85 -9.43 12.29
CA ILE A 16 16.20 -8.28 12.91
C ILE A 16 17.09 -7.67 13.99
N ILE A 17 16.88 -6.40 14.28
CA ILE A 17 17.57 -5.69 15.35
C ILE A 17 16.54 -5.25 16.38
N LEU A 18 16.71 -5.71 17.61
CA LEU A 18 15.81 -5.37 18.70
C LEU A 18 16.18 -3.99 19.25
N LEU A 19 15.23 -3.06 19.22
CA LEU A 19 15.40 -1.72 19.80
C LEU A 19 14.95 -1.72 21.27
N PRO A 20 15.53 -0.84 22.12
CA PRO A 20 15.11 -0.73 23.51
C PRO A 20 13.62 -0.37 23.63
N THR A 21 12.88 -1.15 24.42
CA THR A 21 11.47 -0.90 24.70
C THR A 21 11.29 0.34 25.58
N GLY A 22 10.23 1.11 25.36
CA GLY A 22 9.90 2.28 26.20
C GLY A 22 10.76 3.54 25.94
N LYS A 23 11.49 3.59 24.82
CA LYS A 23 12.19 4.79 24.35
C LYS A 23 11.43 5.47 23.21
N SER A 24 11.61 6.78 23.06
CA SER A 24 11.03 7.54 21.95
C SER A 24 11.64 7.12 20.62
N LEU A 25 10.90 7.34 19.53
CA LEU A 25 11.41 7.11 18.17
C LEU A 25 12.66 7.96 17.90
N ASP A 26 12.73 9.17 18.46
CA ASP A 26 13.90 10.05 18.35
C ASP A 26 15.15 9.42 18.99
N ALA A 27 15.01 8.81 20.17
CA ALA A 27 16.11 8.09 20.81
C ALA A 27 16.55 6.86 20.01
N CYS A 28 15.61 6.17 19.36
CA CYS A 28 15.93 5.06 18.44
C CYS A 28 16.66 5.55 17.18
N ALA A 29 16.29 6.71 16.63
CA ALA A 29 16.96 7.32 15.49
C ALA A 29 18.39 7.75 15.85
N GLU A 30 18.58 8.36 17.01
CA GLU A 30 19.90 8.75 17.51
C GLU A 30 20.83 7.55 17.71
N LEU A 31 20.33 6.42 18.21
CA LEU A 31 21.09 5.16 18.31
C LEU A 31 21.54 4.64 16.93
N ARG A 32 20.71 4.86 15.89
CA ARG A 32 21.02 4.47 14.51
C ARG A 32 22.11 5.37 13.93
N GLU A 33 22.01 6.68 14.15
CA GLU A 33 22.98 7.67 13.65
C GLU A 33 24.34 7.55 14.35
N LYS A 34 24.34 7.25 15.65
CA LYS A 34 25.58 6.98 16.42
C LYS A 34 26.26 5.65 16.05
N ASN A 35 25.80 4.95 15.01
CA ASN A 35 26.30 3.64 14.56
C ASN A 35 26.39 2.57 15.66
N LYS A 36 25.61 2.71 16.74
CA LYS A 36 25.54 1.71 17.83
C LYS A 36 24.69 0.49 17.43
N LEU A 37 23.98 0.58 16.30
CA LEU A 37 23.20 -0.50 15.70
C LEU A 37 23.92 -0.99 14.43
N LYS A 38 24.08 -2.32 14.31
CA LYS A 38 24.61 -2.93 13.08
C LYS A 38 23.68 -2.58 11.92
N GLN A 39 24.21 -2.13 10.78
CA GLN A 39 23.38 -1.75 9.64
C GLN A 39 22.84 -3.03 8.95
N PRO A 40 21.52 -3.30 8.99
CA PRO A 40 20.97 -4.58 8.52
C PRO A 40 21.02 -4.74 7.00
N PHE A 41 21.22 -3.65 6.25
CA PHE A 41 21.19 -3.64 4.77
C PHE A 41 22.54 -3.31 4.12
N LYS A 42 23.67 -3.44 4.83
CA LYS A 42 24.99 -3.29 4.19
C LYS A 42 25.22 -4.45 3.22
N ARG A 43 24.81 -4.27 1.97
CA ARG A 43 25.22 -5.11 0.85
C ARG A 43 26.74 -5.15 0.85
N LYS A 44 27.34 -6.33 1.03
CA LYS A 44 28.77 -6.53 0.82
C LYS A 44 29.06 -6.14 -0.62
N LYS A 45 29.65 -4.97 -0.85
CA LYS A 45 30.16 -4.58 -2.16
C LYS A 45 31.28 -5.56 -2.48
N THR A 46 31.00 -6.56 -3.30
CA THR A 46 32.03 -7.37 -3.95
C THR A 46 32.86 -6.39 -4.80
N LYS A 47 34.14 -6.24 -4.44
CA LYS A 47 35.13 -5.51 -5.24
C LYS A 47 35.33 -6.29 -6.54
N GLY A 48 34.47 -6.03 -7.53
CA GLY A 48 34.60 -6.53 -8.90
C GLY A 48 34.96 -5.38 -9.82
N ASN A 49 36.21 -5.40 -10.27
CA ASN A 49 36.83 -4.64 -11.36
C ASN A 49 36.22 -3.32 -11.84
N GLN A 50 37.03 -2.28 -11.64
CA GLN A 50 37.13 -1.13 -12.52
C GLN A 50 37.26 -1.56 -13.99
N ASN A 51 36.73 -0.73 -14.90
CA ASN A 51 36.81 -0.81 -16.37
C ASN A 51 35.63 -1.49 -17.07
N SER A 52 34.55 -0.74 -17.26
CA SER A 52 34.05 -0.49 -18.62
C SER A 52 33.08 0.70 -18.58
N LYS A 53 33.46 1.77 -19.28
CA LYS A 53 32.57 2.87 -19.65
C LYS A 53 31.60 2.34 -20.70
N VAL A 54 30.62 1.56 -20.29
CA VAL A 54 29.44 1.31 -21.11
C VAL A 54 28.47 2.43 -20.75
N ASN A 55 28.14 3.27 -21.73
CA ASN A 55 27.08 4.28 -21.61
C ASN A 55 25.81 3.56 -21.15
N GLN A 56 25.55 3.61 -19.85
CA GLN A 56 24.37 3.01 -19.25
C GLN A 56 23.20 3.85 -19.75
N VAL A 57 22.45 3.30 -20.70
CA VAL A 57 21.07 3.73 -20.93
C VAL A 57 20.40 3.65 -19.55
N PRO A 58 19.85 4.76 -19.03
CA PRO A 58 19.23 4.73 -17.72
C PRO A 58 18.11 3.70 -17.77
N VAL A 59 18.27 2.61 -17.01
CA VAL A 59 17.23 1.63 -16.78
C VAL A 59 16.09 2.41 -16.15
N GLN A 60 15.02 2.65 -16.90
CA GLN A 60 13.88 3.40 -16.40
C GLN A 60 13.27 2.60 -15.26
N ASP A 61 13.52 3.06 -14.04
CA ASP A 61 12.91 2.51 -12.84
C ASP A 61 11.40 2.78 -12.89
N VAL A 62 10.60 1.96 -12.22
CA VAL A 62 9.14 2.14 -12.13
C VAL A 62 8.81 3.52 -11.57
N PHE A 63 9.67 4.05 -10.70
CA PHE A 63 9.56 5.40 -10.19
C PHE A 63 9.86 6.46 -11.25
N ASP A 64 10.82 6.25 -12.14
CA ASP A 64 11.07 7.16 -13.26
C ASP A 64 9.90 7.17 -14.24
N PHE A 65 9.30 6.00 -14.51
CA PHE A 65 8.09 5.90 -15.31
C PHE A 65 6.95 6.69 -14.68
N ILE A 66 6.69 6.51 -13.38
CA ILE A 66 5.65 7.23 -12.65
C ILE A 66 5.92 8.75 -12.66
N ASN A 67 7.15 9.17 -12.40
CA ASN A 67 7.53 10.58 -12.37
C ASN A 67 7.37 11.26 -13.74
N ASN A 68 7.73 10.55 -14.81
CA ASN A 68 7.64 11.07 -16.18
C ASN A 68 6.22 11.00 -16.76
N THR A 69 5.43 10.00 -16.39
CA THR A 69 4.07 9.79 -16.95
C THR A 69 2.97 10.51 -16.18
N LEU A 70 3.10 10.64 -14.85
CA LEU A 70 2.10 11.29 -14.00
C LEU A 70 2.42 12.78 -13.72
N GLY A 71 3.40 13.35 -14.43
CA GLY A 71 3.61 14.80 -14.47
C GLY A 71 4.17 15.41 -13.19
N GLY A 72 4.97 14.67 -12.43
CA GLY A 72 5.73 15.24 -11.31
C GLY A 72 7.00 15.89 -11.83
N ARG A 73 7.04 17.23 -11.93
CA ARG A 73 8.27 17.98 -12.23
C ARG A 73 9.40 17.42 -11.36
N LYS A 74 10.58 17.15 -11.95
CA LYS A 74 11.80 16.80 -11.21
C LYS A 74 12.10 17.93 -10.24
N GLY A 75 11.64 17.80 -9.00
CA GLY A 75 11.89 18.77 -7.95
C GLY A 75 13.39 18.80 -7.68
N ASN A 76 14.03 19.91 -8.00
CA ASN A 76 15.40 20.13 -7.57
C ASN A 76 15.37 20.32 -6.05
N ILE A 77 16.37 19.79 -5.33
CA ILE A 77 16.39 19.84 -3.85
C ILE A 77 16.39 21.29 -3.34
N GLU A 78 16.87 22.23 -4.16
CA GLU A 78 16.83 23.68 -3.94
C GLU A 78 15.39 24.23 -3.89
N ASP A 79 14.46 23.69 -4.68
CA ASP A 79 13.05 24.12 -4.72
C ASP A 79 12.28 23.70 -3.46
N LEU A 80 12.75 22.63 -2.78
CA LEU A 80 12.14 22.12 -1.54
C LEU A 80 12.42 23.01 -0.33
N LYS A 81 13.48 23.84 -0.39
CA LYS A 81 13.84 24.77 0.70
C LYS A 81 13.02 26.06 0.67
N GLN A 82 12.57 26.49 -0.51
CA GLN A 82 11.81 27.75 -0.65
C GLN A 82 10.34 27.61 -0.24
N ASN A 83 9.80 26.39 -0.19
CA ASN A 83 8.40 26.15 0.12
C ASN A 83 8.12 25.85 1.62
N GLN A 84 9.00 26.32 2.52
CA GLN A 84 8.77 26.30 3.97
C GLN A 84 7.91 27.49 4.45
N GLN A 85 7.32 28.25 3.54
CA GLN A 85 6.31 29.23 3.92
C GLN A 85 4.95 28.54 3.98
N CYS A 86 4.64 28.12 5.21
CA CYS A 86 3.32 28.21 5.82
C CYS A 86 2.14 27.94 4.88
N ASP A 87 1.74 26.67 4.82
CA ASP A 87 0.33 26.37 4.76
C ASP A 87 0.08 25.13 5.60
N THR A 88 -0.29 25.37 6.86
CA THR A 88 -0.91 24.39 7.74
C THR A 88 -2.29 24.04 7.20
N LEU A 89 -2.35 23.44 6.01
CA LEU A 89 -3.56 22.82 5.51
C LEU A 89 -3.69 21.49 6.23
N ASP A 90 -4.53 21.53 7.26
CA ASP A 90 -5.10 20.45 8.04
C ASP A 90 -5.43 19.22 7.17
N ARG A 91 -4.40 18.39 6.89
CA ARG A 91 -4.48 17.13 6.15
C ARG A 91 -5.23 16.05 6.94
N ARG A 92 -6.03 16.43 7.94
CA ARG A 92 -6.99 15.56 8.65
C ARG A 92 -8.43 15.74 8.18
N LYS A 93 -8.69 16.63 7.21
CA LYS A 93 -10.05 16.85 6.66
C LYS A 93 -10.30 16.24 5.28
N SER A 94 -9.31 15.61 4.64
CA SER A 94 -9.45 15.08 3.26
C SER A 94 -9.72 13.57 3.15
N GLY A 95 -10.23 12.92 4.21
CA GLY A 95 -10.36 11.46 4.26
C GLY A 95 -11.69 10.92 4.78
N LYS A 96 -12.75 11.72 4.78
CA LYS A 96 -14.11 11.24 5.03
C LYS A 96 -14.97 11.72 3.87
N SER A 97 -15.08 10.89 2.84
CA SER A 97 -16.12 11.08 1.85
C SER A 97 -17.44 11.11 2.60
N LYS A 98 -18.29 12.11 2.33
CA LYS A 98 -19.62 12.25 2.95
C LYS A 98 -20.50 10.98 2.74
N ASN A 99 -20.08 10.07 1.86
CA ASN A 99 -20.76 8.81 1.54
C ASN A 99 -20.42 7.61 2.43
N ASP A 100 -19.36 7.63 3.24
CA ASP A 100 -18.97 6.42 4.00
C ASP A 100 -20.02 5.99 5.03
N ARG A 101 -20.83 6.92 5.52
CA ARG A 101 -21.90 6.65 6.50
C ARG A 101 -23.12 5.95 5.89
N ASN A 102 -23.27 5.96 4.56
CA ASN A 102 -24.48 5.46 3.90
C ASN A 102 -24.34 4.03 3.38
N TYR A 103 -23.13 3.49 3.27
CA TYR A 103 -22.92 2.12 2.77
C TYR A 103 -23.60 1.07 3.64
N ASN A 104 -23.59 1.23 4.96
CA ASN A 104 -24.24 0.26 5.85
C ASN A 104 -25.77 0.25 5.67
N VAL A 105 -26.36 1.43 5.43
CA VAL A 105 -27.80 1.57 5.19
C VAL A 105 -28.16 0.99 3.82
N GLU A 106 -27.32 1.23 2.81
CA GLU A 106 -27.49 0.69 1.46
C GLU A 106 -27.35 -0.83 1.44
N LEU A 107 -26.35 -1.38 2.16
CA LEU A 107 -26.16 -2.81 2.32
C LEU A 107 -27.38 -3.50 2.94
N PHE A 108 -27.93 -2.91 4.01
CA PHE A 108 -29.14 -3.42 4.65
C PHE A 108 -30.35 -3.43 3.70
N LYS A 109 -30.56 -2.35 2.94
CA LYS A 109 -31.64 -2.27 1.94
C LYS A 109 -31.50 -3.32 0.85
N LEU A 110 -30.28 -3.52 0.34
CA LEU A 110 -29.98 -4.55 -0.66
C LEU A 110 -30.24 -5.96 -0.13
N GLU A 111 -29.89 -6.24 1.13
CA GLU A 111 -30.13 -7.54 1.74
C GLU A 111 -31.63 -7.81 1.96
N GLU A 112 -32.40 -6.80 2.35
CA GLU A 112 -33.86 -6.89 2.46
C GLU A 112 -34.51 -7.16 1.10
N GLU A 113 -34.10 -6.43 0.06
CA GLU A 113 -34.60 -6.61 -1.31
C GLU A 113 -34.28 -8.02 -1.83
N LYS A 114 -33.05 -8.50 -1.61
CA LYS A 114 -32.63 -9.87 -1.96
C LYS A 114 -33.52 -10.91 -1.28
N SER A 115 -33.77 -10.76 0.03
CA SER A 115 -34.62 -11.68 0.79
C SER A 115 -36.07 -11.69 0.26
N ARG A 116 -36.60 -10.51 -0.11
CA ARG A 116 -37.93 -10.37 -0.71
C ARG A 116 -38.03 -11.09 -2.04
N ILE A 117 -37.06 -10.88 -2.93
CA ILE A 117 -37.01 -11.50 -4.26
C ILE A 117 -36.89 -13.02 -4.12
N GLN A 118 -36.03 -13.53 -3.24
CA GLN A 118 -35.89 -14.96 -2.99
C GLN A 118 -37.20 -15.60 -2.51
N LYS A 119 -37.93 -14.95 -1.59
CA LYS A 119 -39.25 -15.43 -1.15
C LYS A 119 -40.27 -15.44 -2.28
N MET A 120 -40.27 -14.42 -3.14
CA MET A 120 -41.16 -14.39 -4.31
C MET A 120 -40.84 -15.52 -5.29
N LEU A 121 -39.55 -15.74 -5.56
CA LEU A 121 -39.08 -16.81 -6.44
C LEU A 121 -39.45 -18.19 -5.88
N SER A 122 -39.27 -18.41 -4.57
CA SER A 122 -39.72 -19.66 -3.91
C SER A 122 -41.23 -19.86 -4.06
N LYS A 123 -42.04 -18.82 -3.79
CA LYS A 123 -43.51 -18.92 -3.94
C LYS A 123 -43.94 -19.23 -5.37
N GLN A 124 -43.28 -18.62 -6.36
CA GLN A 124 -43.54 -18.91 -7.77
C GLN A 124 -43.16 -20.34 -8.11
N HIS A 125 -41.98 -20.79 -7.68
CA HIS A 125 -41.52 -22.16 -7.86
C HIS A 125 -42.50 -23.17 -7.25
N ASP A 126 -42.96 -22.94 -6.02
CA ASP A 126 -43.93 -23.80 -5.33
C ASP A 126 -45.29 -23.81 -6.04
N SER A 127 -45.70 -22.68 -6.64
CA SER A 127 -46.94 -22.59 -7.40
C SER A 127 -46.86 -23.35 -8.72
N VAL A 128 -45.73 -23.25 -9.43
CA VAL A 128 -45.45 -24.03 -10.66
C VAL A 128 -45.35 -25.52 -10.34
N SER A 129 -44.62 -25.90 -9.29
CA SER A 129 -44.49 -27.30 -8.87
C SER A 129 -45.84 -27.93 -8.53
N ARG A 130 -46.71 -27.22 -7.82
CA ARG A 130 -48.08 -27.68 -7.51
C ARG A 130 -48.97 -27.83 -8.75
N ASN A 131 -48.79 -26.97 -9.75
CA ASN A 131 -49.59 -27.01 -10.98
C ASN A 131 -49.11 -28.11 -11.95
N ASN A 132 -47.79 -28.34 -12.03
CA ASN A 132 -47.20 -29.37 -12.91
C ASN A 132 -47.33 -30.80 -12.34
N GLY A 133 -47.69 -30.95 -11.07
CA GLY A 133 -47.96 -32.25 -10.44
C GLY A 133 -49.43 -32.71 -10.55
N LYS A 134 -50.24 -32.07 -11.39
CA LYS A 134 -51.61 -32.45 -11.74
C LYS A 134 -51.68 -32.96 -13.18
#